data_AF-A0A6G8FLH2-F1
#
_entry.id   AF-A0A6G8FLH2-F1
#
_cell.length_a   1.000
_cell.length_b   1.000
_cell.length_c   1.000
_cell.angle_alpha   90.00
_cell.angle_beta   90.00
_cell.angle_gamma   90.00
#
_symmetry.space_group_name_H-M   'P 1'
#
loop_
_entity.id
_entity.type
_entity.pdbx_description
1 polymer ?
#
loop_
_entity_poly.entity_id
_entity_poly.type
_entity_poly.pdbx_seq_one_letter_code
_entity_poly.pdbx_strand_id
1 'polypeptide(L)'
;MKGSERVSIVGGDVLVDGVRKLSTQELAELYGQSVHNMDAGQATLGRFIKDSPASYEKVAAEAGDAHFNLGGAGWEAAQAKYGLNDGQMFELLNRPFLEEIIGNRRPVNFTQDPTLRPGSALNKELKYLESNGYEYDPSSMIATYGGK
;
A
#
# COMPACT_ATOMS: atom_id res chain seq x y z
N MET A 1 7.82 -19.10 -9.94
CA MET A 1 7.42 -18.52 -8.63
C MET A 1 7.83 -19.53 -7.56
N LYS A 2 8.78 -19.19 -6.69
CA LYS A 2 8.97 -19.93 -5.42
C LYS A 2 7.69 -19.72 -4.59
N GLY A 3 7.23 -20.75 -3.90
CA GLY A 3 5.95 -20.73 -3.16
C GLY A 3 5.84 -19.47 -2.30
N SER A 4 4.71 -18.77 -2.37
CA SER A 4 4.45 -17.57 -1.58
C SER A 4 4.55 -17.93 -0.10
N GLU A 5 5.52 -17.35 0.59
CA GLU A 5 5.63 -17.42 2.05
C GLU A 5 4.30 -16.93 2.65
N ARG A 6 3.75 -17.68 3.60
CA ARG A 6 2.43 -17.39 4.18
C ARG A 6 2.56 -16.49 5.41
N VAL A 7 2.01 -15.29 5.31
CA VAL A 7 1.77 -14.39 6.44
C VAL A 7 0.52 -14.86 7.19
N SER A 8 0.58 -14.97 8.51
CA SER A 8 -0.54 -15.36 9.37
C SER A 8 -0.49 -14.63 10.71
N ILE A 9 -1.65 -14.43 11.34
CA ILE A 9 -1.76 -13.84 12.67
C ILE A 9 -2.27 -14.91 13.64
N VAL A 10 -1.49 -15.22 14.68
CA VAL A 10 -1.82 -16.24 15.69
C VAL A 10 -1.50 -15.70 17.08
N GLY A 11 -2.47 -15.71 17.98
CA GLY A 11 -2.24 -15.36 19.39
C GLY A 11 -1.68 -13.95 19.62
N GLY A 12 -1.95 -13.01 18.72
CA GLY A 12 -1.42 -11.63 18.80
C GLY A 12 -0.04 -11.44 18.16
N ASP A 13 0.51 -12.46 17.50
CA ASP A 13 1.76 -12.38 16.76
C ASP A 13 1.53 -12.53 15.24
N VAL A 14 2.39 -11.86 14.47
CA VAL A 14 2.52 -12.03 13.02
C VAL A 14 3.60 -13.07 12.76
N LEU A 15 3.24 -14.12 12.03
CA LEU A 15 4.11 -15.22 11.64
C LEU A 15 4.26 -15.25 10.12
N VAL A 16 5.49 -15.49 9.67
CA VAL A 16 5.81 -15.82 8.28
C VAL A 16 6.29 -17.26 8.25
N ASP A 17 5.58 -18.12 7.52
CA ASP A 17 5.85 -19.56 7.47
C ASP A 17 6.02 -20.20 8.86
N GLY A 18 5.20 -19.76 9.81
CA GLY A 18 5.22 -20.26 11.20
C GLY A 18 6.32 -19.64 12.07
N VAL A 19 7.17 -18.77 11.53
CA VAL A 19 8.20 -18.06 12.31
C VAL A 19 7.66 -16.70 12.73
N ARG A 20 7.64 -16.44 14.04
CA ARG A 20 7.26 -15.13 14.62
C ARG A 20 8.18 -14.02 14.08
N LYS A 21 7.58 -12.92 13.62
CA LYS A 21 8.27 -11.75 13.08
C LYS A 21 8.12 -10.51 13.96
N LEU A 22 6.87 -10.20 14.32
CA LEU A 22 6.51 -9.06 15.16
C LEU A 22 5.17 -9.33 15.84
N SER A 23 4.87 -8.57 16.90
CA SER A 23 3.53 -8.57 17.49
C SER A 23 2.54 -7.78 16.63
N THR A 24 1.25 -8.04 16.82
CA THR A 24 0.16 -7.25 16.23
C THR A 24 0.17 -5.81 16.70
N GLN A 25 0.64 -5.54 17.92
CA GLN A 25 0.83 -4.17 18.41
C GLN A 25 1.92 -3.45 17.62
N GLU A 26 3.09 -4.07 17.44
CA GLU A 26 4.17 -3.51 16.63
C GLU A 26 3.74 -3.29 15.17
N LEU A 27 2.92 -4.21 14.63
CA LEU A 27 2.34 -4.04 13.30
C LEU A 27 1.41 -2.82 13.25
N ALA A 28 0.53 -2.66 14.24
CA ALA A 28 -0.40 -1.53 14.31
C ALA A 28 0.34 -0.18 14.45
N GLU A 29 1.40 -0.14 15.26
CA GLU A 29 2.26 1.04 15.41
C GLU A 29 2.97 1.38 14.08
N LEU A 30 3.53 0.36 13.41
CA LEU A 30 4.18 0.54 12.11
C LEU A 30 3.18 1.02 11.05
N TYR A 31 1.98 0.43 11.03
CA TYR A 31 0.92 0.81 10.11
C TYR A 31 0.47 2.24 10.35
N GLY A 32 0.23 2.63 11.61
CA GLY A 32 -0.17 3.99 11.98
C GLY A 32 0.86 5.07 11.62
N GLN A 33 2.15 4.73 11.58
CA GLN A 33 3.21 5.63 11.09
C GLN A 33 3.24 5.74 9.57
N SER A 34 2.68 4.74 8.88
CA SER A 34 2.78 4.59 7.44
C SER A 34 1.60 5.18 6.68
N VAL A 35 0.46 5.42 7.32
CA VAL A 35 -0.74 5.95 6.66
C VAL A 35 -1.00 7.40 7.07
N HIS A 36 -1.41 8.20 6.10
CA HIS A 36 -1.60 9.64 6.27
C HIS A 36 -2.96 10.05 5.71
N ASN A 37 -3.61 11.03 6.36
CA ASN A 37 -4.89 11.61 5.94
C ASN A 37 -5.99 10.57 5.68
N MET A 38 -6.10 9.56 6.54
CA MET A 38 -7.07 8.47 6.36
C MET A 38 -8.53 8.88 6.48
N ASP A 39 -8.86 10.12 6.83
CA ASP A 39 -10.23 10.65 6.78
C ASP A 39 -10.59 11.32 5.44
N ALA A 40 -9.64 11.41 4.50
CA ALA A 40 -9.87 12.03 3.19
C ALA A 40 -10.89 11.25 2.34
N GLY A 41 -11.62 11.97 1.49
CA GLY A 41 -12.62 11.39 0.58
C GLY A 41 -12.04 10.59 -0.59
N GLN A 42 -10.74 10.70 -0.84
CA GLN A 42 -10.02 10.02 -1.91
C GLN A 42 -8.59 9.67 -1.45
N ALA A 43 -7.93 8.80 -2.22
CA ALA A 43 -6.54 8.41 -1.98
C ALA A 43 -5.65 8.72 -3.19
N THR A 44 -4.36 8.91 -2.95
CA THR A 44 -3.35 9.05 -4.01
C THR A 44 -2.31 7.93 -3.89
N LEU A 45 -2.09 7.23 -5.00
CA LEU A 45 -1.03 6.23 -5.16
C LEU A 45 -0.03 6.68 -6.23
N GLY A 46 1.19 6.18 -6.13
CA GLY A 46 2.19 6.43 -7.16
C GLY A 46 3.58 5.97 -6.77
N ARG A 47 4.56 6.38 -7.58
CA ARG A 47 5.96 6.04 -7.33
C ARG A 47 6.60 7.14 -6.50
N PHE A 48 7.46 6.70 -5.57
CA PHE A 48 8.43 7.59 -4.96
C PHE A 48 9.43 8.05 -6.03
N ILE A 49 9.62 9.37 -6.14
CA ILE A 49 10.57 10.03 -7.01
C ILE A 49 11.36 10.99 -6.14
N LYS A 50 12.59 10.59 -5.80
CA LYS A 50 13.48 11.36 -4.94
C LYS A 50 13.55 12.84 -5.37
N ASP A 51 13.32 13.72 -4.41
CA ASP A 51 13.40 15.18 -4.55
C ASP A 51 12.49 15.80 -5.62
N SER A 52 11.46 15.08 -6.10
CA SER A 52 10.55 15.58 -7.14
C SER A 52 9.19 15.99 -6.57
N PRO A 53 8.57 17.10 -7.02
CA PRO A 53 7.18 17.44 -6.69
C PRO A 53 6.18 16.44 -7.29
N ALA A 54 6.56 15.71 -8.34
CA ALA A 54 5.72 14.67 -8.94
C ALA A 54 5.73 13.35 -8.14
N SER A 55 6.48 13.28 -7.05
CA SER A 55 6.46 12.13 -6.16
C SER A 55 5.12 12.03 -5.46
N TYR A 56 4.54 10.83 -5.41
CA TYR A 56 3.17 10.63 -4.96
C TYR A 56 2.88 11.19 -3.57
N GLU A 57 3.82 11.10 -2.62
CA GLU A 57 3.64 11.59 -1.26
C GLU A 57 3.50 13.11 -1.20
N LYS A 58 4.16 13.83 -2.11
CA LYS A 58 4.03 15.28 -2.19
C LYS A 58 2.72 15.70 -2.83
N VAL A 59 2.34 15.03 -3.92
CA VAL A 59 1.05 15.26 -4.59
C VAL A 59 -0.11 14.95 -3.64
N ALA A 60 -0.04 13.83 -2.93
CA ALA A 60 -1.06 13.45 -1.95
C ALA A 60 -1.16 14.46 -0.81
N ALA A 61 -0.02 14.88 -0.25
CA ALA A 61 0.00 15.88 0.82
C ALA A 61 -0.55 17.23 0.37
N GLU A 62 -0.22 17.68 -0.85
CA GLU A 62 -0.74 18.92 -1.43
C GLU A 62 -2.26 18.86 -1.70
N ALA A 63 -2.75 17.70 -2.17
CA ALA A 63 -4.17 17.48 -2.43
C ALA A 63 -5.00 17.22 -1.15
N GLY A 64 -4.35 16.90 -0.03
CA GLY A 64 -5.03 16.45 1.20
C GLY A 64 -5.57 15.02 1.11
N ASP A 65 -5.00 14.20 0.22
CA ASP A 65 -5.44 12.84 -0.05
C ASP A 65 -4.87 11.83 0.96
N ALA A 66 -5.62 10.75 1.18
CA ALA A 66 -5.12 9.59 1.89
C ALA A 66 -3.94 8.97 1.12
N HIS A 67 -2.85 8.64 1.81
CA HIS A 67 -1.70 7.99 1.17
C HIS A 67 -0.89 7.16 2.16
N PHE A 68 -0.23 6.14 1.63
CA PHE A 68 0.73 5.33 2.37
C PHE A 68 2.15 5.87 2.14
N ASN A 69 2.87 6.25 3.19
CA ASN A 69 4.28 6.58 3.13
C ASN A 69 4.97 6.28 4.47
N LEU A 70 5.80 5.23 4.50
CA LEU A 70 6.69 4.91 5.62
C LEU A 70 8.09 5.54 5.47
N GLY A 71 8.38 6.15 4.31
CA GLY A 71 9.71 6.60 3.91
C GLY A 71 10.66 5.42 3.60
N GLY A 72 11.63 5.65 2.70
CA GLY A 72 12.59 4.60 2.32
C GLY A 72 13.38 4.06 3.51
N ALA A 73 13.88 4.94 4.38
CA ALA A 73 14.60 4.55 5.59
C ALA A 73 13.71 3.79 6.59
N GLY A 74 12.43 4.15 6.70
CA GLY A 74 11.48 3.44 7.59
C GLY A 74 11.15 2.04 7.07
N TRP A 75 10.99 1.91 5.75
CA TRP A 75 10.78 0.62 5.09
C TRP A 75 11.97 -0.32 5.30
N GLU A 76 13.19 0.14 4.98
CA GLU A 76 14.42 -0.63 5.14
C GLU A 76 14.67 -0.99 6.62
N ALA A 77 14.43 -0.07 7.54
CA ALA A 77 14.56 -0.32 8.98
C ALA A 77 13.57 -1.39 9.47
N ALA A 78 12.31 -1.35 9.03
CA ALA A 78 11.32 -2.35 9.39
C ALA A 78 11.68 -3.73 8.82
N GLN A 79 12.12 -3.80 7.57
CA GLN A 79 12.61 -5.04 6.96
C GLN A 79 13.77 -5.64 7.74
N ALA A 80 14.77 -4.82 8.08
CA ALA A 80 15.92 -5.26 8.84
C ALA A 80 15.55 -5.72 10.26
N LYS A 81 14.70 -4.96 10.95
CA LYS A 81 14.27 -5.24 12.32
C LYS A 81 13.50 -6.56 12.42
N TYR A 82 12.56 -6.79 11.51
CA TYR A 82 11.65 -7.93 11.57
C TYR A 82 12.05 -9.09 10.65
N GLY A 83 13.09 -8.92 9.83
CA GLY A 83 13.51 -9.91 8.85
C GLY A 83 12.43 -10.18 7.80
N LEU A 84 11.82 -9.11 7.28
CA LEU A 84 10.74 -9.16 6.28
C LEU A 84 11.28 -8.81 4.89
N ASN A 85 10.73 -9.43 3.86
CA ASN A 85 10.99 -9.04 2.46
C ASN A 85 9.90 -8.10 1.92
N ASP A 86 10.09 -7.56 0.71
CA ASP A 86 9.15 -6.61 0.10
C ASP A 86 7.74 -7.17 -0.07
N GLY A 87 7.60 -8.47 -0.36
CA GLY A 87 6.29 -9.11 -0.50
C GLY A 87 5.55 -9.17 0.83
N GLN A 88 6.25 -9.52 1.91
CA GLN A 88 5.68 -9.58 3.25
C GLN A 88 5.34 -8.18 3.77
N MET A 89 6.19 -7.20 3.50
CA MET A 89 5.92 -5.79 3.81
C MET A 89 4.67 -5.29 3.07
N PHE A 90 4.54 -5.63 1.77
CA PHE A 90 3.35 -5.30 0.99
C PHE A 90 2.07 -5.91 1.59
N GLU A 91 2.09 -7.21 1.92
CA GLU A 91 0.95 -7.89 2.54
C GLU A 91 0.57 -7.33 3.91
N LEU A 92 1.56 -6.85 4.68
CA LEU A 92 1.35 -6.36 6.04
C LEU A 92 0.96 -4.88 6.11
N LEU A 93 1.31 -4.08 5.09
CA LEU A 93 1.16 -2.62 5.14
C LEU A 93 0.36 -2.06 3.96
N ASN A 94 0.80 -2.32 2.72
CA ASN A 94 0.10 -1.81 1.54
C ASN A 94 -1.29 -2.46 1.41
N ARG A 95 -1.40 -3.78 1.61
CA ARG A 95 -2.68 -4.48 1.46
C ARG A 95 -3.74 -3.98 2.45
N PRO A 96 -3.48 -3.82 3.77
CA PRO A 96 -4.43 -3.19 4.68
C PRO A 96 -4.85 -1.78 4.28
N PHE A 97 -3.91 -0.94 3.81
CA PHE A 97 -4.24 0.40 3.31
C PHE A 97 -5.20 0.35 2.11
N LEU A 98 -4.97 -0.57 1.17
CA LEU A 98 -5.88 -0.79 0.04
C LEU A 98 -7.24 -1.34 0.50
N GLU A 99 -7.26 -2.23 1.50
CA GLU A 99 -8.50 -2.75 2.07
C GLU A 99 -9.35 -1.64 2.71
N GLU A 100 -8.73 -0.66 3.36
CA GLU A 100 -9.43 0.53 3.88
C GLU A 100 -9.98 1.42 2.75
N ILE A 101 -9.20 1.65 1.69
CA ILE A 101 -9.67 2.36 0.48
C ILE A 101 -10.89 1.64 -0.11
N ILE A 102 -10.81 0.32 -0.27
CA ILE A 102 -11.87 -0.53 -0.82
C ILE A 102 -13.11 -0.50 0.06
N GLY A 103 -12.96 -0.69 1.38
CA GLY A 103 -14.05 -0.70 2.34
C GLY A 103 -14.83 0.62 2.37
N ASN A 104 -14.14 1.74 2.13
CA ASN A 104 -14.74 3.06 2.04
C ASN A 104 -15.08 3.52 0.61
N ARG A 105 -14.84 2.68 -0.41
CA ARG A 105 -15.07 2.96 -1.84
C ARG A 105 -14.45 4.26 -2.32
N ARG A 106 -13.28 4.62 -1.78
CA ARG A 106 -12.61 5.88 -2.10
C ARG A 106 -12.03 5.85 -3.51
N PRO A 107 -12.27 6.87 -4.35
CA PRO A 107 -11.53 7.04 -5.58
C PRO A 107 -10.02 7.08 -5.32
N VAL A 108 -9.24 6.55 -6.26
CA VAL A 108 -7.78 6.50 -6.18
C VAL A 108 -7.17 7.23 -7.37
N ASN A 109 -6.49 8.35 -7.09
CA ASN A 109 -5.70 9.08 -8.06
C ASN A 109 -4.32 8.44 -8.20
N PHE A 110 -3.85 8.26 -9.44
CA PHE A 110 -2.50 7.79 -9.72
C PHE A 110 -1.64 8.97 -10.20
N THR A 111 -0.46 9.15 -9.62
CA THR A 111 0.47 10.22 -10.07
C THR A 111 1.30 9.83 -11.28
N GLN A 112 1.37 8.52 -11.60
CA GLN A 112 1.94 7.97 -12.81
C GLN A 112 1.10 6.79 -13.27
N ASP A 113 1.09 6.52 -14.57
CA ASP A 113 0.32 5.41 -15.12
C ASP A 113 0.81 4.06 -14.52
N PRO A 114 -0.02 3.36 -13.73
CA PRO A 114 0.31 2.11 -13.05
C PRO A 114 0.49 0.92 -14.02
N THR A 115 0.10 1.07 -15.30
CA THR A 115 0.18 0.01 -16.31
C THR A 115 1.55 -0.07 -17.00
N LEU A 116 2.34 1.01 -16.95
CA LEU A 116 3.61 1.13 -17.68
C LEU A 116 4.74 0.22 -17.14
N ARG A 117 4.64 -0.26 -15.90
CA ARG A 117 5.65 -1.13 -15.28
C ARG A 117 5.02 -2.37 -14.66
N PRO A 118 4.71 -3.40 -15.47
CA PRO A 118 4.18 -4.66 -14.96
C PRO A 118 5.02 -5.24 -13.82
N GLY A 119 4.37 -5.66 -12.74
CA GLY A 119 5.03 -6.26 -11.57
C GLY A 119 5.66 -5.28 -10.58
N SER A 120 5.65 -3.97 -10.86
CA SER A 120 5.99 -2.95 -9.88
C SER A 120 4.98 -2.90 -8.72
N ALA A 121 5.34 -2.28 -7.60
CA ALA A 121 4.43 -2.08 -6.46
C ALA A 121 3.14 -1.38 -6.91
N LEU A 122 3.25 -0.25 -7.62
CA LEU A 122 2.11 0.49 -8.14
C LEU A 122 1.22 -0.36 -9.08
N ASN A 123 1.82 -1.20 -9.92
CA ASN A 123 1.06 -2.13 -10.77
C ASN A 123 0.32 -3.20 -9.95
N LYS A 124 0.92 -3.68 -8.86
CA LYS A 124 0.28 -4.65 -7.95
C LYS A 124 -0.87 -4.01 -7.18
N GLU A 125 -0.71 -2.77 -6.74
CA GLU A 125 -1.77 -2.00 -6.06
C GLU A 125 -2.98 -1.81 -6.98
N LEU A 126 -2.76 -1.40 -8.24
CA LEU A 126 -3.84 -1.31 -9.22
C LEU A 126 -4.54 -2.67 -9.40
N LYS A 127 -3.78 -3.74 -9.65
CA LYS A 127 -4.36 -5.08 -9.85
C LYS A 127 -5.18 -5.55 -8.64
N TYR A 128 -4.73 -5.21 -7.44
CA TYR A 128 -5.46 -5.52 -6.22
C TYR A 128 -6.79 -4.75 -6.17
N LEU A 129 -6.80 -3.45 -6.47
CA LEU A 129 -8.02 -2.65 -6.58
C LEU A 129 -8.98 -3.24 -7.64
N GLU A 130 -8.48 -3.56 -8.84
CA GLU A 130 -9.27 -4.14 -9.93
C GLU A 130 -9.90 -5.49 -9.54
N SER A 131 -9.13 -6.36 -8.87
CA SER A 131 -9.66 -7.64 -8.36
C SER A 131 -10.75 -7.47 -7.28
N ASN A 132 -10.86 -6.27 -6.70
CA ASN A 132 -11.84 -5.89 -5.69
C ASN A 132 -12.90 -4.91 -6.23
N GLY A 133 -13.10 -4.85 -7.55
CA GLY A 133 -14.23 -4.15 -8.16
C GLY A 133 -13.99 -2.68 -8.51
N TYR A 134 -12.73 -2.24 -8.50
CA TYR A 134 -12.37 -0.94 -9.09
C TYR A 134 -12.15 -1.06 -10.60
N GLU A 135 -12.40 0.04 -11.29
CA GLU A 135 -12.12 0.22 -12.71
C GLU A 135 -11.19 1.41 -12.87
N TYR A 136 -10.08 1.21 -13.59
CA TYR A 136 -9.09 2.25 -13.87
C TYR A 136 -9.36 2.91 -15.22
N ASP A 137 -9.49 4.23 -15.21
CA ASP A 137 -9.57 5.03 -16.41
C ASP A 137 -8.18 5.60 -16.75
N PRO A 138 -7.52 5.12 -17.83
CA PRO A 138 -6.20 5.59 -18.22
C PRO A 138 -6.19 7.05 -18.70
N SER A 139 -7.34 7.63 -19.06
CA SER A 139 -7.41 9.02 -19.53
C SER A 139 -7.39 10.03 -18.38
N SER A 140 -8.04 9.71 -17.26
CA SER A 140 -8.01 10.52 -16.03
C SER A 140 -6.95 10.08 -15.03
N MET A 141 -6.42 8.85 -15.18
CA MET A 141 -5.53 8.20 -14.22
C MET A 141 -6.17 8.03 -12.84
N ILE A 142 -7.48 7.76 -12.82
CA ILE A 142 -8.27 7.54 -11.61
C ILE A 142 -8.84 6.13 -11.64
N ALA A 143 -8.77 5.43 -10.51
CA ALA A 143 -9.56 4.22 -10.29
C ALA A 143 -10.75 4.52 -9.38
N THR A 144 -11.94 4.08 -9.81
CA THR A 144 -13.17 4.23 -9.03
C THR A 144 -13.84 2.88 -8.83
N TYR A 145 -14.55 2.71 -7.71
CA TYR A 145 -15.31 1.49 -7.46
C TYR A 145 -16.48 1.40 -8.45
N GLY A 146 -16.41 0.47 -9.40
CA GLY A 146 -17.42 0.28 -10.44
C GLY A 146 -18.65 -0.48 -9.95
N GLY A 147 -18.50 -1.31 -8.91
CA GLY A 147 -19.56 -2.16 -8.36
C GLY A 147 -20.05 -3.19 -9.38
N LYS A 148 -19.70 -4.47 -9.18
CA LYS A 148 -20.42 -5.56 -9.84
C LYS A 148 -21.50 -6.10 -8.91
#